data_AF-A0A2Z3H7K6-F1
#
_entry.id   AF-A0A2Z3H7K6-F1
#
_cell.length_a   1.000
_cell.length_b   1.000
_cell.length_c   1.000
_cell.angle_alpha   90.00
_cell.angle_beta   90.00
_cell.angle_gamma   90.00
#
_symmetry.space_group_name_H-M   'P 1'
#
loop_
_entity.id
_entity.type
_entity.pdbx_description
1 polymer ?
#
loop_
_entity_poly.entity_id
_entity_poly.type
_entity_poly.pdbx_seq_one_letter_code
_entity_poly.pdbx_strand_id
1 'polypeptide(L)'
;MTRPAPRLSFGKHQGETLAECPPDYVVWLAGSDQVPSVWRELARKHLGLDPVDDGPEPSAESAAVLFPRLLFDWYDLMRREFAGDAAGLGVVDRGFAHLKRICAKVTGRRWPTDQEFAAARAELEREEQERRAGAK
;
A
#
# COMPACT_ATOMS: atom_id res chain seq x y z
N MET A 1 -1.64 -30.47 18.66
CA MET A 1 -1.00 -31.25 17.58
C MET A 1 -0.43 -30.28 16.56
N THR A 2 0.89 -30.10 16.51
CA THR A 2 1.54 -29.16 15.59
C THR A 2 1.55 -29.77 14.19
N ARG A 3 0.86 -29.13 13.23
CA ARG A 3 0.85 -29.61 11.83
C ARG A 3 2.28 -29.55 11.28
N PRO A 4 2.76 -30.57 10.54
CA PRO A 4 4.10 -30.53 9.96
C PRO A 4 4.24 -29.32 9.02
N ALA A 5 5.43 -28.73 9.00
CA ALA A 5 5.72 -27.58 8.15
C ALA A 5 5.47 -27.95 6.67
N PRO A 6 4.79 -27.09 5.90
CA PRO A 6 4.51 -27.36 4.50
C PRO A 6 5.81 -27.46 3.70
N ARG A 7 5.90 -28.47 2.82
CA ARG A 7 7.03 -28.73 1.92
C ARG A 7 6.68 -28.30 0.49
N LEU A 8 7.63 -27.66 -0.19
CA LEU A 8 7.47 -27.16 -1.55
C LEU A 8 7.12 -28.31 -2.50
N SER A 9 6.12 -28.10 -3.34
CA SER A 9 5.68 -29.10 -4.33
C SER A 9 6.20 -28.82 -5.75
N PHE A 10 7.08 -27.84 -5.92
CA PHE A 10 7.59 -27.38 -7.21
C PHE A 10 8.97 -26.73 -7.09
N GLY A 11 9.56 -26.43 -8.25
CA GLY A 11 10.78 -25.64 -8.36
C GLY A 11 12.03 -26.42 -7.95
N LYS A 12 13.14 -25.68 -7.85
CA LYS A 12 14.48 -26.23 -7.58
C LYS A 12 14.61 -26.87 -6.18
N HIS A 13 13.82 -26.37 -5.22
CA HIS A 13 13.82 -26.80 -3.81
C HIS A 13 12.60 -27.67 -3.48
N GLN A 14 12.09 -28.44 -4.45
CA GLN A 14 10.96 -29.34 -4.23
C GLN A 14 11.26 -30.34 -3.10
N GLY A 15 10.31 -30.48 -2.18
CA GLY A 15 10.42 -31.33 -1.01
C GLY A 15 11.02 -30.63 0.21
N GLU A 16 11.62 -29.45 0.06
CA GLU A 16 12.16 -28.66 1.17
C GLU A 16 11.07 -27.79 1.81
N THR A 17 11.23 -27.49 3.10
CA THR A 17 10.45 -26.49 3.82
C THR A 17 11.05 -25.09 3.62
N LEU A 18 10.30 -24.04 3.92
CA LEU A 18 10.80 -22.66 3.81
C LEU A 18 12.05 -22.38 4.68
N ALA A 19 12.19 -23.08 5.80
CA ALA A 19 13.37 -22.97 6.67
C ALA A 19 14.61 -23.72 6.14
N GLU A 20 14.41 -24.69 5.26
CA GLU A 20 15.49 -25.45 4.59
C GLU A 20 15.95 -24.72 3.32
N CYS A 21 15.11 -23.84 2.76
CA CYS A 21 15.42 -23.08 1.56
C CYS A 21 16.44 -21.96 1.81
N PRO A 22 17.30 -21.65 0.82
CA PRO A 22 18.13 -20.46 0.85
C PRO A 22 17.30 -19.16 1.01
N PRO A 23 17.76 -18.16 1.80
CA PRO A 23 17.00 -16.94 2.05
C PRO A 23 16.64 -16.15 0.78
N ASP A 24 17.53 -16.11 -0.21
CA ASP A 24 17.32 -15.51 -1.53
C ASP A 24 16.19 -16.19 -2.30
N TYR A 25 16.08 -17.52 -2.19
CA TYR A 25 14.98 -18.28 -2.78
C TYR A 25 13.64 -17.96 -2.09
N VAL A 26 13.63 -17.79 -0.76
CA VAL A 26 12.41 -17.40 -0.02
C VAL A 26 11.97 -15.98 -0.38
N VAL A 27 12.91 -15.05 -0.58
CA VAL A 27 12.62 -13.69 -1.09
C VAL A 27 12.01 -13.74 -2.50
N TRP A 28 12.58 -14.56 -3.39
CA TRP A 28 12.02 -14.75 -4.73
C TRP A 28 10.60 -15.35 -4.67
N LEU A 29 10.38 -16.37 -3.82
CA LEU A 29 9.05 -16.97 -3.59
C LEU A 29 8.03 -15.93 -3.12
N ALA A 30 8.43 -15.00 -2.25
CA ALA A 30 7.54 -13.97 -1.70
C ALA A 30 7.07 -12.94 -2.75
N GLY A 31 7.88 -12.67 -3.79
CA GLY A 31 7.63 -11.61 -4.77
C GLY A 31 7.31 -12.07 -6.20
N SER A 32 7.33 -13.36 -6.48
CA SER A 32 7.17 -13.88 -7.85
C SER A 32 5.71 -14.23 -8.19
N ASP A 33 5.11 -13.55 -9.16
CA ASP A 33 3.74 -13.83 -9.64
C ASP A 33 3.57 -15.21 -10.30
N GLN A 34 4.67 -15.89 -10.61
CA GLN A 34 4.67 -17.24 -11.17
C GLN A 34 4.46 -18.33 -10.11
N VAL A 35 4.44 -17.94 -8.83
CA VAL A 35 4.32 -18.85 -7.68
C VAL A 35 2.87 -18.85 -7.17
N PRO A 36 2.29 -20.02 -6.84
CA PRO A 36 0.96 -20.09 -6.23
C PRO A 36 0.84 -19.19 -4.98
N SER A 37 -0.27 -18.45 -4.84
CA SER A 37 -0.47 -17.45 -3.78
C SER A 37 -0.19 -17.98 -2.37
N VAL A 38 -0.62 -19.21 -2.07
CA VAL A 38 -0.36 -19.86 -0.77
C VAL A 38 1.12 -19.91 -0.40
N TRP A 39 2.01 -20.10 -1.38
CA TRP A 39 3.46 -20.14 -1.13
C TRP A 39 4.07 -18.76 -1.02
N ARG A 40 3.54 -17.78 -1.77
CA ARG A 40 3.91 -16.36 -1.62
C ARG A 40 3.58 -15.86 -0.21
N GLU A 41 2.38 -16.15 0.27
CA GLU A 41 1.91 -15.79 1.62
C GLU A 41 2.74 -16.45 2.71
N LEU A 42 3.01 -17.76 2.59
CA LEU A 42 3.85 -18.48 3.55
C LEU A 42 5.29 -17.95 3.57
N ALA A 43 5.87 -17.62 2.41
CA ALA A 43 7.21 -17.03 2.31
C ALA A 43 7.26 -15.62 2.93
N ARG A 44 6.27 -14.76 2.65
CA ARG A 44 6.14 -13.43 3.28
C ARG A 44 6.04 -13.52 4.79
N LYS A 45 5.19 -14.41 5.29
CA LYS A 45 5.06 -14.68 6.73
C LYS A 45 6.37 -15.20 7.34
N HIS A 46 7.08 -16.09 6.64
CA HIS A 46 8.37 -16.60 7.09
C HIS A 46 9.45 -15.50 7.18
N LEU A 47 9.41 -14.53 6.27
CA LEU A 47 10.29 -13.37 6.26
C LEU A 47 9.89 -12.28 7.26
N GLY A 48 8.79 -12.45 7.99
CA GLY A 48 8.23 -11.40 8.85
C GLY A 48 7.73 -10.18 8.06
N LEU A 49 7.46 -10.35 6.77
CA LEU A 49 6.74 -9.36 5.98
C LEU A 49 5.28 -9.48 6.39
N ASP A 50 4.83 -8.53 7.22
CA ASP A 50 3.41 -8.42 7.56
C ASP A 50 2.63 -8.40 6.24
N PRO A 51 1.53 -9.18 6.12
CA PRO A 51 0.66 -9.03 4.98
C PRO A 51 0.24 -7.56 4.97
N VAL A 52 0.69 -6.81 3.97
CA VAL A 52 -0.07 -5.65 3.54
C VAL A 52 -1.43 -6.26 3.23
N ASP A 53 -2.42 -5.91 4.02
CA ASP A 53 -3.80 -6.26 3.75
C ASP A 53 -4.10 -5.65 2.39
N ASP A 54 -3.89 -6.44 1.34
CA ASP A 54 -4.30 -6.18 -0.03
C ASP A 54 -5.83 -6.33 -0.07
N GLY A 55 -6.52 -5.67 0.86
CA GLY A 55 -7.96 -5.51 0.87
C GLY A 55 -8.41 -5.14 -0.53
N PRO A 56 -9.68 -5.42 -0.87
CA PRO A 56 -10.14 -5.39 -2.26
C PRO A 56 -9.64 -4.12 -2.96
N GLU A 57 -8.91 -4.32 -4.06
CA GLU A 57 -8.34 -3.22 -4.83
C GLU A 57 -9.46 -2.18 -5.05
N PRO A 58 -9.26 -0.93 -4.61
CA PRO A 58 -10.34 0.05 -4.66
C PRO A 58 -10.81 0.19 -6.10
N SER A 59 -12.12 0.24 -6.31
CA SER A 59 -12.67 0.53 -7.64
C SER A 59 -12.06 1.83 -8.18
N ALA A 60 -12.05 2.01 -9.50
CA ALA A 60 -11.53 3.25 -10.09
C ALA A 60 -12.21 4.52 -9.52
N GLU A 61 -13.47 4.42 -9.10
CA GLU A 61 -14.19 5.50 -8.41
C GLU A 61 -13.69 5.72 -6.99
N SER A 62 -13.52 4.65 -6.20
CA SER A 62 -12.96 4.75 -4.85
C SER A 62 -11.50 5.22 -4.86
N ALA A 63 -10.69 4.71 -5.78
CA ALA A 63 -9.30 5.12 -5.95
C ALA A 63 -9.16 6.60 -6.34
N ALA A 64 -10.09 7.10 -7.18
CA ALA A 64 -10.13 8.52 -7.55
C ALA A 64 -10.45 9.46 -6.38
N VAL A 65 -10.99 8.94 -5.28
CA VAL A 65 -11.23 9.70 -4.03
C VAL A 65 -10.10 9.45 -3.01
N LEU A 66 -9.69 8.19 -2.83
CA LEU A 66 -8.70 7.78 -1.83
C LEU A 66 -7.28 8.25 -2.15
N PHE A 67 -6.84 8.14 -3.40
CA PHE A 67 -5.47 8.50 -3.77
C PHE A 67 -5.19 10.00 -3.62
N PRO A 68 -6.08 10.90 -4.04
CA PRO A 68 -5.89 12.31 -3.76
C PRO A 68 -5.76 12.58 -2.25
N ARG A 69 -6.64 11.99 -1.40
CA ARG A 69 -6.57 12.09 0.07
C ARG A 69 -5.20 11.71 0.63
N LEU A 70 -4.77 10.48 0.35
CA LEU A 70 -3.50 9.95 0.86
C LEU A 70 -2.31 10.82 0.46
N LEU A 71 -2.33 11.32 -0.78
CA LEU A 71 -1.26 12.18 -1.30
C LEU A 71 -1.20 13.54 -0.59
N PHE A 72 -2.35 14.12 -0.21
CA PHE A 72 -2.36 15.35 0.59
C PHE A 72 -1.94 15.10 2.03
N ASP A 73 -2.43 14.03 2.67
CA ASP A 73 -2.02 13.68 4.04
C ASP A 73 -0.50 13.46 4.11
N TRP A 74 0.06 12.78 3.10
CA TRP A 74 1.51 12.64 2.93
C TRP A 74 2.20 14.00 2.74
N TYR A 75 1.67 14.88 1.88
CA TYR A 75 2.27 16.18 1.61
C TYR A 75 2.28 17.08 2.86
N ASP A 76 1.18 17.14 3.60
CA ASP A 76 1.06 17.88 4.86
C ASP A 76 2.03 17.34 5.92
N LEU A 77 2.13 16.01 6.05
CA LEU A 77 3.10 15.36 6.94
C LEU A 77 4.53 15.76 6.56
N MET A 78 4.91 15.62 5.30
CA MET A 78 6.25 15.92 4.84
C MET A 78 6.59 17.40 4.99
N ARG A 79 5.67 18.32 4.72
CA ARG A 79 5.91 19.75 4.95
C ARG A 79 6.15 20.10 6.42
N ARG A 80 5.51 19.39 7.35
CA ARG A 80 5.76 19.57 8.79
C ARG A 80 7.13 19.01 9.18
N GLU A 81 7.46 17.82 8.68
CA GLU A 81 8.75 17.16 8.94
C GLU A 81 9.92 18.03 8.45
N PHE A 82 9.80 18.62 7.26
CA PHE A 82 10.84 19.45 6.64
C PHE A 82 10.66 20.96 6.90
N ALA A 83 9.86 21.39 7.88
CA ALA A 83 9.52 22.81 8.06
C ALA A 83 10.73 23.76 8.24
N GLY A 84 11.86 23.24 8.74
CA GLY A 84 13.12 23.98 8.90
C GLY A 84 14.12 23.81 7.75
N ASP A 85 13.81 23.01 6.74
CA ASP A 85 14.70 22.70 5.61
C ASP A 85 14.09 23.12 4.28
N ALA A 86 14.50 24.28 3.78
CA ALA A 86 14.03 24.82 2.50
C ALA A 86 14.36 23.92 1.31
N ALA A 87 15.49 23.20 1.34
CA ALA A 87 15.87 22.29 0.27
C ALA A 87 14.97 21.04 0.28
N GLY A 88 14.73 20.48 1.47
CA GLY A 88 13.79 19.40 1.73
C GLY A 88 12.37 19.76 1.27
N LEU A 89 11.84 20.92 1.65
CA LEU A 89 10.54 21.42 1.19
C LEU A 89 10.46 21.52 -0.33
N GLY A 90 11.54 21.99 -0.98
CA GLY A 90 11.59 22.02 -2.44
C GLY A 90 11.50 20.63 -3.09
N VAL A 91 12.06 19.59 -2.46
CA VAL A 91 11.92 18.19 -2.92
C VAL A 91 10.47 17.71 -2.72
N VAL A 92 9.88 17.98 -1.56
CA VAL A 92 8.49 17.62 -1.23
C VAL A 92 7.51 18.23 -2.23
N ASP A 93 7.64 19.52 -2.53
CA ASP A 93 6.78 20.22 -3.48
C ASP A 93 6.87 19.63 -4.91
N ARG A 94 8.09 19.32 -5.37
CA ARG A 94 8.30 18.68 -6.67
C ARG A 94 7.78 17.25 -6.71
N GLY A 95 7.99 16.49 -5.64
CA GLY A 95 7.47 15.13 -5.47
C GLY A 95 5.95 15.12 -5.53
N PHE A 96 5.30 16.01 -4.79
CA PHE A 96 3.85 16.16 -4.80
C PHE A 96 3.33 16.50 -6.20
N ALA A 97 3.94 17.47 -6.89
CA ALA A 97 3.57 17.80 -8.27
C ALA A 97 3.75 16.62 -9.25
N HIS A 98 4.73 15.75 -9.03
CA HIS A 98 4.91 14.53 -9.82
C HIS A 98 3.83 13.49 -9.54
N LEU A 99 3.53 13.25 -8.26
CA LEU A 99 2.51 12.28 -7.83
C LEU A 99 1.11 12.68 -8.31
N LYS A 100 0.77 13.99 -8.32
CA LYS A 100 -0.48 14.49 -8.93
C LYS A 100 -0.63 14.08 -10.39
N ARG A 101 0.45 14.14 -11.17
CA ARG A 101 0.47 13.73 -12.59
C ARG A 101 0.33 12.22 -12.76
N ILE A 102 0.96 11.43 -11.89
CA ILE A 102 0.81 9.96 -11.90
C ILE A 102 -0.64 9.61 -11.58
N CYS A 103 -1.20 10.17 -10.51
CA CYS A 103 -2.57 9.89 -10.11
C CYS A 103 -3.56 10.22 -11.23
N ALA A 104 -3.42 11.38 -11.89
CA ALA A 104 -4.29 11.76 -13.00
C ALA A 104 -4.19 10.80 -14.20
N LYS A 105 -2.99 10.27 -14.47
CA LYS A 105 -2.78 9.25 -15.52
C LYS A 105 -3.42 7.91 -15.17
N VAL A 106 -3.24 7.47 -13.92
CA VAL A 106 -3.72 6.15 -13.45
C VAL A 106 -5.25 6.14 -13.34
N THR A 107 -5.85 7.20 -12.81
CA THR A 107 -7.31 7.26 -12.62
C THR A 107 -8.06 7.75 -13.87
N GLY A 108 -7.35 8.27 -14.87
CA GLY A 108 -7.95 8.92 -16.05
C GLY A 108 -8.73 10.19 -15.72
N ARG A 109 -8.63 10.70 -14.49
CA ARG A 109 -9.34 11.90 -14.02
C ARG A 109 -8.37 13.04 -13.77
N ARG A 110 -8.84 14.27 -13.94
CA ARG A 110 -8.03 15.43 -13.53
C ARG A 110 -7.81 15.41 -12.01
N TRP A 111 -6.68 15.97 -11.59
CA TRP A 111 -6.45 16.21 -10.18
C TRP A 111 -7.52 17.20 -9.63
N PRO A 112 -8.07 16.97 -8.43
CA PRO A 112 -9.04 17.88 -7.81
C PRO A 112 -8.39 19.24 -7.48
N THR A 113 -9.18 20.31 -7.55
CA THR A 113 -8.78 21.62 -7.03
C THR A 113 -8.75 21.61 -5.50
N ASP A 114 -8.06 22.57 -4.88
CA ASP A 114 -7.98 22.68 -3.41
C ASP A 114 -9.37 22.81 -2.76
N GLN A 115 -10.32 23.45 -3.44
CA GLN A 115 -11.70 23.59 -2.95
C GLN A 115 -12.48 22.27 -3.01
N GLU A 116 -12.38 21.54 -4.12
CA GLU A 116 -12.98 20.20 -4.26
C GLU A 116 -12.39 19.23 -3.23
N PHE A 117 -11.12 19.45 -2.89
CA PHE A 117 -10.43 18.68 -1.89
C PHE A 117 -10.93 18.94 -0.47
N ALA A 118 -11.07 20.21 -0.10
CA ALA A 118 -11.62 20.59 1.20
C ALA A 118 -13.04 20.05 1.39
N ALA A 119 -13.85 20.05 0.33
CA ALA A 119 -15.19 19.46 0.34
C ALA A 119 -15.15 17.94 0.55
N ALA A 120 -14.33 17.21 -0.21
CA ALA A 120 -14.18 15.75 -0.09
C ALA A 120 -13.67 15.35 1.30
N ARG A 121 -12.76 16.12 1.89
CA ARG A 121 -12.27 15.92 3.26
C ARG A 121 -13.40 16.04 4.29
N ALA A 122 -14.22 17.09 4.20
CA ALA A 122 -15.34 17.31 5.11
C ALA A 122 -16.42 16.21 4.99
N GLU A 123 -16.60 15.63 3.81
CA GLU A 123 -17.51 14.50 3.59
C GLU A 123 -16.98 13.20 4.23
N LEU A 124 -15.71 12.86 4.02
CA LEU A 124 -15.10 11.69 4.65
C LEU A 124 -15.00 11.80 6.18
N GLU A 125 -14.72 12.98 6.72
CA GLU A 125 -14.73 13.21 8.18
C GLU A 125 -16.13 12.96 8.77
N ARG A 126 -17.19 13.32 8.03
CA ARG A 126 -18.58 13.00 8.40
C ARG A 126 -18.83 11.48 8.34
N GLU A 127 -18.43 10.81 7.26
CA GLU A 127 -18.57 9.35 7.13
C GLU A 127 -17.77 8.56 8.20
N GLU A 128 -16.59 9.02 8.57
CA GLU A 128 -15.79 8.44 9.66
C GLU A 128 -16.45 8.66 11.03
N GLN A 129 -17.02 9.84 11.27
CA GLN A 129 -17.78 10.12 12.50
C GLN A 129 -19.05 9.26 12.57
N GLU A 130 -19.77 9.11 11.46
CA GLU A 130 -20.96 8.26 11.36
C GLU A 130 -20.61 6.78 11.55
N ARG A 131 -19.54 6.27 10.94
CA ARG A 131 -19.06 4.89 11.19
C ARG A 131 -18.67 4.67 12.66
N ARG A 132 -18.03 5.64 13.30
CA ARG A 132 -17.69 5.58 14.74
C ARG A 132 -18.93 5.66 15.62
N ALA A 133 -19.97 6.37 15.20
CA ALA A 133 -21.22 6.51 15.93
C ALA A 133 -22.14 5.28 15.79
N GLY A 134 -22.17 4.65 14.60
CA GLY A 134 -22.97 3.44 14.32
C GLY A 134 -22.32 2.12 14.76
N ALA A 135 -21.06 2.14 15.18
CA ALA A 135 -20.36 0.99 15.77
C ALA A 135 -20.53 0.89 17.31
N LYS A 136 -21.38 1.74 17.91
CA LYS A 136 -21.80 1.69 19.32
C LYS A 136 -23.23 1.18 19.45
#